data_AF-A0A9E5HNX6-F1
#
_entry.id   AF-A0A9E5HNX6-F1
#
_cell.length_a   1.000
_cell.length_b   1.000
_cell.length_c   1.000
_cell.angle_alpha   90.00
_cell.angle_beta   90.00
_cell.angle_gamma   90.00
#
_symmetry.space_group_name_H-M   'P 1'
#
loop_
_entity.id
_entity.type
_entity.pdbx_description
1 polymer ?
#
loop_
_entity_poly.entity_id
_entity_poly.type
_entity_poly.pdbx_seq_one_letter_code
_entity_poly.pdbx_strand_id
1 'polypeptide(L)'
;RYTSDQVVAFNRLQCDIIRKYSNAPISHNYMGRITDFDHFKVGDDLDIATWDSYPIGFLADRAGASEGKQRHFMRQGDPDFQAFHHDLYRSVGKGRWWIMEQQPGPVNWAPVNPDPLPGMVRLWTWEAFAHGAETVAYFRWRQAPFAQEQMHAGILRPDSAKATAYYEAAQVAEELLQSPTTDCELADVAILFDYDADFSWAALNHVKDGDYFELIFDHYRALRRLGINIDILPASHRNFANYQCIIVPGLMHMDADLLSCLENSDALLIYGPATHSRTETLRISHPLPPNLSNLDVTVARIDTTRGDMPIPLSNGGHALRYREVLEGTATPILTDQQGGAIAVQNGSSVYLGAYLQDVPLGVKQAVP
;
A
#
# COMPACT_ATOMS: atom_id res chain seq x y z
N ARG A 1 -9.53 15.08 6.31
CA ARG A 1 -10.07 16.12 5.38
C ARG A 1 -9.45 17.50 5.63
N TYR A 2 -9.98 18.39 6.49
CA TYR A 2 -9.48 19.77 6.65
C TYR A 2 -7.94 19.91 6.77
N THR A 3 -7.29 19.17 7.68
CA THR A 3 -5.83 19.24 7.86
C THR A 3 -5.08 18.87 6.58
N SER A 4 -5.56 17.85 5.87
CA SER A 4 -5.03 17.48 4.55
C SER A 4 -5.18 18.60 3.53
N ASP A 5 -6.36 19.23 3.48
CA ASP A 5 -6.61 20.31 2.51
C ASP A 5 -5.72 21.55 2.79
N GLN A 6 -5.34 21.78 4.06
CA GLN A 6 -4.35 22.81 4.40
C GLN A 6 -2.94 22.48 3.88
N VAL A 7 -2.54 21.20 3.85
CA VAL A 7 -1.29 20.76 3.22
C VAL A 7 -1.33 20.98 1.72
N VAL A 8 -2.44 20.62 1.06
CA VAL A 8 -2.67 20.85 -0.37
C VAL A 8 -2.59 22.34 -0.71
N ALA A 9 -3.28 23.20 0.05
CA ALA A 9 -3.26 24.64 -0.18
C ALA A 9 -1.86 25.24 0.01
N PHE A 10 -1.11 24.76 1.00
CA PHE A 10 0.27 25.21 1.24
C PHE A 10 1.22 24.77 0.14
N ASN A 11 1.08 23.54 -0.36
CA ASN A 11 1.85 23.04 -1.51
C ASN A 11 1.52 23.84 -2.79
N ARG A 12 0.23 24.06 -3.08
CA ARG A 12 -0.21 24.79 -4.27
C ARG A 12 0.34 26.20 -4.33
N LEU A 13 0.36 26.92 -3.21
CA LEU A 13 0.97 28.26 -3.11
C LEU A 13 2.41 28.26 -3.62
N GLN A 14 3.21 27.27 -3.24
CA GLN A 14 4.61 27.16 -3.68
C GLN A 14 4.69 26.77 -5.17
N CYS A 15 3.86 25.83 -5.62
CA CYS A 15 3.81 25.40 -7.01
C CYS A 15 3.46 26.58 -7.95
N ASP A 16 2.47 27.40 -7.59
CA ASP A 16 2.07 28.59 -8.34
C ASP A 16 3.20 29.62 -8.44
N ILE A 17 3.96 29.81 -7.35
CA ILE A 17 5.13 30.70 -7.34
C ILE A 17 6.24 30.13 -8.23
N ILE A 18 6.57 28.84 -8.12
CA ILE A 18 7.64 28.21 -8.91
C ILE A 18 7.31 28.28 -10.40
N ARG A 19 6.08 27.94 -10.80
CA ARG A 19 5.63 27.98 -12.20
C ARG A 19 5.68 29.37 -12.83
N LYS A 20 5.63 30.44 -12.02
CA LYS A 20 5.81 31.82 -12.51
C LYS A 20 7.26 32.12 -12.95
N TYR A 21 8.24 31.44 -12.36
CA TYR A 21 9.66 31.76 -12.52
C TYR A 21 10.52 30.61 -13.06
N SER A 22 9.96 29.41 -13.23
CA SER A 22 10.65 28.22 -13.72
C SER A 22 9.72 27.32 -14.51
N ASN A 23 10.25 26.68 -15.54
CA ASN A 23 9.58 25.59 -16.28
C ASN A 23 10.10 24.20 -15.85
N ALA A 24 10.95 24.13 -14.82
CA ALA A 24 11.44 22.85 -14.31
C ALA A 24 10.30 22.06 -13.66
N PRO A 25 10.30 20.71 -13.77
CA PRO A 25 9.33 19.86 -13.08
C PRO A 25 9.36 20.09 -11.56
N ILE A 26 8.18 20.11 -10.94
CA ILE A 26 8.00 20.26 -9.50
C ILE A 26 7.68 18.90 -8.90
N SER A 27 8.34 18.57 -7.80
CA SER A 27 8.14 17.34 -7.06
C SER A 27 8.05 17.59 -5.55
N HIS A 28 7.53 16.61 -4.84
CA HIS A 28 7.55 16.53 -3.38
C HIS A 28 7.98 15.12 -2.97
N ASN A 29 8.76 15.00 -1.90
CA ASN A 29 9.22 13.74 -1.34
C ASN A 29 8.26 13.26 -0.24
N TYR A 30 7.41 12.32 -0.60
CA TYR A 30 6.51 11.63 0.32
C TYR A 30 7.25 10.58 1.17
N MET A 31 6.54 9.97 2.12
CA MET A 31 7.13 9.05 3.10
C MET A 31 6.38 7.71 3.17
N GLY A 32 7.05 6.65 3.66
CA GLY A 32 6.41 5.36 3.88
C GLY A 32 5.36 5.41 5.01
N ARG A 33 4.15 4.92 4.74
CA ARG A 33 2.97 4.85 5.63
C ARG A 33 2.74 6.15 6.42
N ILE A 34 2.76 7.28 5.72
CA ILE A 34 2.21 8.53 6.23
C ILE A 34 0.87 8.73 5.53
N THR A 35 -0.21 8.66 6.30
CA THR A 35 -1.57 8.79 5.78
C THR A 35 -2.29 10.04 6.27
N ASP A 36 -1.62 10.91 7.02
CA ASP A 36 -2.21 12.12 7.63
C ASP A 36 -2.76 13.16 6.63
N PHE A 37 -2.35 13.06 5.36
CA PHE A 37 -2.83 13.89 4.26
C PHE A 37 -2.97 13.07 2.98
N ASP A 38 -3.83 13.55 2.09
CA ASP A 38 -4.14 12.94 0.80
C ASP A 38 -3.04 13.24 -0.21
N HIS A 39 -2.24 12.21 -0.53
CA HIS A 39 -1.10 12.36 -1.43
C HIS A 39 -1.55 12.50 -2.89
N PHE A 40 -2.71 11.94 -3.27
CA PHE A 40 -3.24 12.11 -4.62
C PHE A 40 -3.62 13.58 -4.87
N LYS A 41 -4.27 14.23 -3.91
CA LYS A 41 -4.59 15.67 -4.01
C LYS A 41 -3.37 16.57 -4.02
N VAL A 42 -2.32 16.23 -3.28
CA VAL A 42 -1.04 16.98 -3.36
C VAL A 42 -0.38 16.74 -4.72
N GLY A 43 -0.38 15.49 -5.20
CA GLY A 43 0.17 15.08 -6.49
C GLY A 43 -0.51 15.76 -7.68
N ASP A 44 -1.76 16.20 -7.56
CA ASP A 44 -2.44 16.95 -8.62
C ASP A 44 -1.77 18.28 -8.99
N ASP A 45 -1.05 18.88 -8.05
CA ASP A 45 -0.32 20.12 -8.26
C ASP A 45 1.14 19.90 -8.70
N LEU A 46 1.61 18.65 -8.81
CA LEU A 46 3.01 18.27 -9.08
C LEU A 46 3.21 17.58 -10.43
N ASP A 47 4.45 17.60 -10.93
CA ASP A 47 4.84 16.96 -12.19
C ASP A 47 5.44 15.56 -12.01
N ILE A 48 5.99 15.29 -10.81
CA ILE A 48 6.64 14.03 -10.44
C ILE A 48 6.32 13.73 -8.96
N ALA A 49 5.82 12.54 -8.66
CA ALA A 49 5.74 12.07 -7.29
C ALA A 49 7.09 11.47 -6.88
N THR A 50 7.66 11.90 -5.76
CA THR A 50 8.88 11.29 -5.25
C THR A 50 8.67 10.80 -3.85
N TRP A 51 9.44 9.83 -3.38
CA TRP A 51 9.34 9.40 -2.00
C TRP A 51 10.64 8.86 -1.43
N ASP A 52 10.67 8.73 -0.11
CA ASP A 52 11.84 8.40 0.67
C ASP A 52 11.75 6.98 1.23
N SER A 53 12.63 6.10 0.74
CA SER A 53 12.64 4.66 1.02
C SER A 53 13.76 4.28 2.00
N TYR A 54 13.33 3.86 3.19
CA TYR A 54 14.19 3.35 4.26
C TYR A 54 13.71 1.97 4.77
N PRO A 55 13.88 0.89 3.97
CA PRO A 55 13.24 -0.41 4.22
C PRO A 55 13.51 -1.00 5.61
N ILE A 56 14.74 -0.85 6.12
CA ILE A 56 15.11 -1.40 7.44
C ILE A 56 14.43 -0.63 8.56
N GLY A 57 14.43 0.70 8.49
CA GLY A 57 13.80 1.53 9.52
C GLY A 57 12.28 1.34 9.52
N PHE A 58 11.67 1.28 8.33
CA PHE A 58 10.24 1.05 8.18
C PHE A 58 9.80 -0.35 8.64
N LEU A 59 10.63 -1.38 8.49
CA LEU A 59 10.33 -2.71 9.05
C LEU A 59 10.11 -2.66 10.57
N ALA A 60 10.91 -1.87 11.28
CA ALA A 60 10.85 -1.76 12.74
C ALA A 60 9.75 -0.81 13.25
N ASP A 61 9.40 0.22 12.46
CA ASP A 61 8.56 1.33 12.92
C ASP A 61 7.17 1.37 12.25
N ARG A 62 7.05 0.97 10.98
CA ARG A 62 5.88 1.29 10.13
C ARG A 62 5.26 0.12 9.39
N ALA A 63 5.96 -0.98 9.15
CA ALA A 63 5.46 -2.07 8.32
C ALA A 63 4.39 -2.94 8.99
N GLY A 64 4.14 -2.77 10.30
CA GLY A 64 3.25 -3.66 11.06
C GLY A 64 3.74 -5.12 11.10
N ALA A 65 5.04 -5.35 10.85
CA ALA A 65 5.62 -6.68 10.80
C ALA A 65 5.63 -7.33 12.20
N SER A 66 5.28 -8.61 12.27
CA SER A 66 5.41 -9.40 13.50
C SER A 66 6.87 -9.52 13.93
N GLU A 67 7.13 -9.78 15.22
CA GLU A 67 8.50 -9.97 15.72
C GLU A 67 9.30 -11.01 14.93
N GLY A 68 8.63 -12.08 14.46
CA GLY A 68 9.23 -13.09 13.61
C GLY A 68 9.70 -12.53 12.26
N LYS A 69 8.84 -11.75 11.59
CA LYS A 69 9.18 -11.09 10.31
C LYS A 69 10.26 -10.02 10.54
N GLN A 70 10.16 -9.20 11.58
CA GLN A 70 11.19 -8.22 11.93
C GLN A 70 12.56 -8.88 12.17
N ARG A 71 12.59 -10.03 12.87
CA ARG A 71 13.82 -10.79 13.08
C ARG A 71 14.40 -11.37 11.79
N HIS A 72 13.54 -11.91 10.92
CA HIS A 72 13.96 -12.55 9.69
C HIS A 72 14.50 -11.55 8.66
N PHE A 73 13.86 -10.39 8.55
CA PHE A 73 14.15 -9.37 7.53
C PHE A 73 14.94 -8.17 8.08
N MET A 74 15.51 -8.28 9.28
CA MET A 74 16.07 -7.17 10.03
C MET A 74 17.11 -6.34 9.26
N ARG A 75 17.78 -6.91 8.26
CA ARG A 75 18.84 -6.27 7.47
C ARG A 75 18.47 -6.06 6.00
N GLN A 76 17.20 -6.25 5.66
CA GLN A 76 16.69 -6.22 4.28
C GLN A 76 15.42 -5.37 4.15
N GLY A 77 14.67 -5.19 5.25
CA GLY A 77 13.34 -4.59 5.20
C GLY A 77 12.24 -5.60 4.82
N ASP A 78 10.99 -5.22 5.04
CA ASP A 78 9.85 -6.05 4.62
C ASP A 78 9.86 -6.18 3.07
N PRO A 79 9.70 -7.38 2.49
CA PRO A 79 9.78 -7.57 1.04
C PRO A 79 8.77 -6.78 0.22
N ASP A 80 7.65 -6.38 0.82
CA ASP A 80 6.52 -5.79 0.10
C ASP A 80 6.29 -4.32 0.47
N PHE A 81 6.85 -3.83 1.59
CA PHE A 81 6.53 -2.49 2.09
C PHE A 81 7.01 -1.39 1.12
N GLN A 82 8.26 -1.43 0.65
CA GLN A 82 8.73 -0.45 -0.34
C GLN A 82 8.06 -0.64 -1.70
N ALA A 83 7.81 -1.88 -2.13
CA ALA A 83 7.11 -2.18 -3.37
C ALA A 83 5.68 -1.57 -3.39
N PHE A 84 4.95 -1.69 -2.27
CA PHE A 84 3.64 -1.03 -2.11
C PHE A 84 3.74 0.48 -2.35
N HIS A 85 4.75 1.13 -1.76
CA HIS A 85 4.93 2.57 -1.92
C HIS A 85 5.42 2.94 -3.34
N HIS A 86 6.21 2.08 -4.00
CA HIS A 86 6.53 2.27 -5.41
C HIS A 86 5.26 2.32 -6.28
N ASP A 87 4.34 1.37 -6.10
CA ASP A 87 3.09 1.31 -6.85
C ASP A 87 2.15 2.48 -6.50
N LEU A 88 2.08 2.86 -5.22
CA LEU A 88 1.31 4.01 -4.76
C LEU A 88 1.83 5.31 -5.39
N TYR A 89 3.14 5.55 -5.34
CA TYR A 89 3.72 6.80 -5.83
C TYR A 89 3.84 6.85 -7.35
N ARG A 90 3.90 5.70 -8.04
CA ARG A 90 3.66 5.64 -9.49
C ARG A 90 2.29 6.21 -9.84
N SER A 91 1.26 5.84 -9.08
CA SER A 91 -0.11 6.33 -9.26
C SER A 91 -0.27 7.80 -8.92
N VAL A 92 0.24 8.24 -7.75
CA VAL A 92 0.23 9.66 -7.36
C VAL A 92 0.95 10.53 -8.40
N GLY A 93 2.05 10.01 -8.97
CA GLY A 93 2.84 10.68 -10.00
C GLY A 93 2.29 10.56 -11.42
N LYS A 94 1.11 9.97 -11.61
CA LYS A 94 0.48 9.79 -12.94
C LYS A 94 1.43 9.07 -13.92
N GLY A 95 2.15 8.08 -13.41
CA GLY A 95 3.18 7.32 -14.12
C GLY A 95 4.61 7.81 -13.89
N ARG A 96 4.83 9.08 -13.53
CA ARG A 96 6.17 9.66 -13.34
C ARG A 96 6.53 9.75 -11.86
N TRP A 97 7.49 8.94 -11.44
CA TRP A 97 7.88 8.90 -10.03
C TRP A 97 9.34 8.53 -9.79
N TRP A 98 9.93 9.05 -8.70
CA TRP A 98 11.31 8.79 -8.29
C TRP A 98 11.42 8.30 -6.84
N ILE A 99 12.57 7.72 -6.50
CA ILE A 99 13.07 7.70 -5.13
C ILE A 99 13.95 8.94 -4.94
N MET A 100 13.52 9.88 -4.09
CA MET A 100 14.33 11.06 -3.76
C MET A 100 15.37 10.75 -2.69
N GLU A 101 15.04 9.83 -1.78
CA GLU A 101 15.95 9.38 -0.74
C GLU A 101 15.92 7.86 -0.61
N GLN A 102 16.99 7.19 -1.05
CA GLN A 102 17.21 5.76 -0.88
C GLN A 102 18.21 5.52 0.25
N GLN A 103 17.87 4.61 1.17
CA GLN A 103 18.74 4.14 2.24
C GLN A 103 20.08 3.57 1.72
N PRO A 104 21.23 4.15 2.08
CA PRO A 104 22.56 3.68 1.66
C PRO A 104 23.31 2.91 2.77
N GLY A 105 22.67 2.64 3.91
CA GLY A 105 23.32 2.06 5.08
C GLY A 105 22.45 2.20 6.34
N PRO A 106 23.01 1.99 7.55
CA PRO A 106 22.27 2.18 8.78
C PRO A 106 21.82 3.65 8.95
N VAL A 107 20.61 3.82 9.47
CA VAL A 107 20.01 5.14 9.75
C VAL A 107 20.11 5.46 11.24
N ASN A 108 19.52 6.57 11.69
CA ASN A 108 19.62 7.03 13.08
C ASN A 108 18.29 7.05 13.84
N TRP A 109 17.15 6.98 13.15
CA TRP A 109 15.84 7.33 13.70
C TRP A 109 14.99 6.12 14.11
N ALA A 110 15.25 4.93 13.58
CA ALA A 110 14.46 3.76 13.92
C ALA A 110 14.85 3.22 15.32
N PRO A 111 13.99 2.44 15.98
CA PRO A 111 14.33 1.82 17.26
C PRO A 111 15.57 0.92 17.20
N VAL A 112 15.81 0.29 16.03
CA VAL A 112 16.98 -0.54 15.75
C VAL A 112 17.47 -0.22 14.34
N ASN A 113 18.77 0.05 14.18
CA ASN A 113 19.37 0.53 12.92
C ASN A 113 20.53 -0.37 12.46
N PRO A 114 20.26 -1.62 12.04
CA PRO A 114 21.31 -2.51 11.58
C PRO A 114 21.85 -2.10 10.21
N ASP A 115 23.09 -2.48 9.94
CA ASP A 115 23.70 -2.39 8.62
C ASP A 115 22.98 -3.32 7.63
N PRO A 116 22.62 -2.86 6.42
CA PRO A 116 22.05 -3.73 5.38
C PRO A 116 22.96 -4.92 5.06
N LEU A 117 22.36 -6.02 4.58
CA LEU A 117 23.17 -7.10 4.01
C LEU A 117 23.92 -6.60 2.76
N PRO A 118 25.12 -7.16 2.45
CA PRO A 118 25.79 -6.87 1.19
C PRO A 118 24.87 -7.12 -0.01
N GLY A 119 24.74 -6.13 -0.89
CA GLY A 119 23.90 -6.17 -2.07
C GLY A 119 22.49 -5.60 -1.89
N MET A 120 22.08 -5.21 -0.68
CA MET A 120 20.73 -4.68 -0.46
C MET A 120 20.50 -3.30 -1.07
N VAL A 121 21.51 -2.44 -1.09
CA VAL A 121 21.39 -1.12 -1.73
C VAL A 121 21.20 -1.30 -3.23
N ARG A 122 21.96 -2.23 -3.83
CA ARG A 122 21.75 -2.65 -5.22
C ARG A 122 20.35 -3.23 -5.44
N LEU A 123 19.89 -4.12 -4.55
CA LEU A 123 18.56 -4.76 -4.65
C LEU A 123 17.44 -3.71 -4.62
N TRP A 124 17.39 -2.85 -3.60
CA TRP A 124 16.35 -1.82 -3.49
C TRP A 124 16.37 -0.84 -4.66
N THR A 125 17.56 -0.54 -5.19
CA THR A 125 17.68 0.32 -6.38
C THR A 125 17.06 -0.35 -7.61
N TRP A 126 17.36 -1.63 -7.85
CA TRP A 126 16.75 -2.39 -8.95
C TRP A 126 15.26 -2.64 -8.76
N GLU A 127 14.81 -2.84 -7.53
CA GLU A 127 13.39 -2.96 -7.19
C GLU A 127 12.63 -1.68 -7.59
N ALA A 128 13.16 -0.50 -7.26
CA ALA A 128 12.55 0.76 -7.65
C ALA A 128 12.47 0.90 -9.19
N PHE A 129 13.53 0.57 -9.93
CA PHE A 129 13.51 0.59 -11.39
C PHE A 129 12.53 -0.43 -11.98
N ALA A 130 12.42 -1.63 -11.40
CA ALA A 130 11.46 -2.65 -11.83
C ALA A 130 10.00 -2.20 -11.66
N HIS A 131 9.73 -1.35 -10.66
CA HIS A 131 8.42 -0.70 -10.46
C HIS A 131 8.25 0.61 -11.26
N GLY A 132 9.23 0.97 -12.09
CA GLY A 132 9.16 2.10 -13.03
C GLY A 132 9.72 3.43 -12.53
N ALA A 133 10.57 3.45 -11.50
CA ALA A 133 11.20 4.70 -11.05
C ALA A 133 12.04 5.31 -12.17
N GLU A 134 11.88 6.60 -12.47
CA GLU A 134 12.76 7.26 -13.45
C GLU A 134 14.14 7.58 -12.84
N THR A 135 14.24 7.65 -11.51
CA THR A 135 15.47 8.01 -10.78
C THR A 135 15.47 7.42 -9.38
N VAL A 136 16.66 7.03 -8.91
CA VAL A 136 16.93 6.69 -7.52
C VAL A 136 18.07 7.55 -6.99
N ALA A 137 17.76 8.43 -6.05
CA ALA A 137 18.73 9.30 -5.38
C ALA A 137 19.01 8.81 -3.97
N TYR A 138 20.29 8.66 -3.62
CA TYR A 138 20.70 8.17 -2.29
C TYR A 138 20.83 9.30 -1.28
N PHE A 139 20.18 9.15 -0.12
CA PHE A 139 20.36 10.06 1.00
C PHE A 139 21.34 9.46 2.00
N ARG A 140 22.57 9.96 2.12
CA ARG A 140 23.15 11.20 1.58
C ARG A 140 24.52 10.92 0.96
N TRP A 141 25.08 11.90 0.24
CA TRP A 141 26.41 11.75 -0.36
C TRP A 141 27.50 11.39 0.66
N ARG A 142 27.58 12.12 1.79
CA ARG A 142 28.55 11.87 2.86
C ARG A 142 27.89 11.97 4.22
N GLN A 143 28.13 10.96 5.07
CA GLN A 143 27.70 10.95 6.46
C GLN A 143 28.20 12.21 7.19
N ALA A 144 27.29 12.92 7.85
CA ALA A 144 27.64 14.12 8.59
C ALA A 144 28.37 13.76 9.90
N PRO A 145 29.45 14.46 10.30
CA PRO A 145 30.13 14.20 11.57
C PRO A 145 29.52 14.94 12.77
N PHE A 146 28.33 15.52 12.63
CA PHE A 146 27.70 16.36 13.65
C PHE A 146 26.17 16.36 13.54
N ALA A 147 25.50 16.92 14.55
CA ALA A 147 24.05 17.10 14.64
C ALA A 147 23.26 15.77 14.77
N GLN A 148 21.94 15.86 14.62
CA GLN A 148 20.98 14.80 14.91
C GLN A 148 21.17 13.54 14.06
N GLU A 149 21.67 13.70 12.83
CA GLU A 149 21.84 12.61 11.85
C GLU A 149 23.28 12.14 11.74
N GLN A 150 24.15 12.42 12.73
CA GLN A 150 25.56 12.01 12.65
C GLN A 150 25.77 10.49 12.55
N MET A 151 24.76 9.70 12.94
CA MET A 151 24.75 8.24 12.84
C MET A 151 24.11 7.73 11.53
N HIS A 152 23.55 8.62 10.69
CA HIS A 152 22.95 8.26 9.41
C HIS A 152 24.05 8.07 8.36
N ALA A 153 24.22 6.84 7.88
CA ALA A 153 25.22 6.52 6.87
C ALA A 153 24.98 7.29 5.56
N GLY A 154 26.03 7.42 4.76
CA GLY A 154 25.97 7.96 3.40
C GLY A 154 26.78 7.11 2.43
N ILE A 155 26.79 7.52 1.17
CA ILE A 155 27.65 6.91 0.12
C ILE A 155 29.13 6.96 0.53
N LEU A 156 29.53 8.03 1.23
CA LEU A 156 30.83 8.19 1.84
C LEU A 156 30.73 8.27 3.37
N ARG A 157 31.78 7.78 4.04
CA ARG A 157 32.01 7.95 5.47
C ARG A 157 32.40 9.40 5.81
N PRO A 158 32.41 9.80 7.10
CA PRO A 158 32.80 11.17 7.49
C PRO A 158 34.22 11.57 7.08
N ASP A 159 35.14 10.61 6.96
CA ASP A 159 36.51 10.79 6.47
C ASP A 159 36.63 10.82 4.93
N SER A 160 35.49 10.84 4.23
CA SER A 160 35.37 10.80 2.76
C SER A 160 35.84 9.51 2.09
N ALA A 161 36.14 8.46 2.86
CA ALA A 161 36.33 7.13 2.28
C ALA A 161 35.00 6.55 1.79
N LYS A 162 35.06 5.75 0.73
CA LYS A 162 33.90 5.07 0.13
C LYS A 162 33.29 4.08 1.12
N ALA A 163 31.97 4.16 1.33
CA ALA A 163 31.21 3.17 2.10
C ALA A 163 30.69 2.04 1.17
N THR A 164 30.05 1.02 1.75
CA THR A 164 29.50 -0.13 0.99
C THR A 164 28.59 0.31 -0.15
N ALA A 165 27.65 1.24 0.12
CA ALA A 165 26.72 1.75 -0.89
C ALA A 165 27.36 2.44 -2.08
N TYR A 166 28.58 2.98 -1.96
CA TYR A 166 29.30 3.52 -3.12
C TYR A 166 29.51 2.43 -4.18
N TYR A 167 29.96 1.25 -3.75
CA TYR A 167 30.29 0.15 -4.66
C TYR A 167 29.02 -0.46 -5.26
N GLU A 168 27.96 -0.60 -4.46
CA GLU A 168 26.67 -1.11 -4.93
C GLU A 168 25.99 -0.15 -5.91
N ALA A 169 26.00 1.16 -5.63
CA ALA A 169 25.46 2.18 -6.55
C ALA A 169 26.26 2.25 -7.86
N ALA A 170 27.60 2.15 -7.79
CA ALA A 170 28.44 2.09 -8.98
C ALA A 170 28.13 0.85 -9.82
N GLN A 171 27.91 -0.30 -9.19
CA GLN A 171 27.52 -1.52 -9.88
C GLN A 171 26.17 -1.37 -10.58
N VAL A 172 25.14 -0.80 -9.92
CA VAL A 172 23.85 -0.53 -10.56
C VAL A 172 24.00 0.38 -11.78
N ALA A 173 24.82 1.42 -11.68
CA ALA A 173 25.06 2.33 -12.80
C ALA A 173 25.67 1.61 -14.01
N GLU A 174 26.62 0.68 -13.80
CA GLU A 174 27.20 -0.13 -14.87
C GLU A 174 26.18 -1.11 -15.47
N GLU A 175 25.36 -1.74 -14.64
CA GLU A 175 24.32 -2.68 -15.06
C GLU A 175 23.18 -1.98 -15.84
N LEU A 176 22.80 -0.76 -15.44
CA LEU A 176 21.81 0.07 -16.15
C LEU A 176 22.25 0.41 -17.57
N LEU A 177 23.53 0.74 -17.78
CA LEU A 177 24.07 1.02 -19.11
C LEU A 177 23.98 -0.18 -20.07
N GLN A 178 23.84 -1.39 -19.53
CA GLN A 178 23.74 -2.64 -20.28
C GLN A 178 22.28 -3.14 -20.38
N SER A 179 21.35 -2.49 -19.67
CA SER A 179 19.96 -2.91 -19.61
C SER A 179 19.13 -2.23 -20.71
N PRO A 180 18.14 -2.92 -21.30
CA PRO A 180 17.23 -2.29 -22.25
C PRO A 180 16.35 -1.26 -21.55
N THR A 181 15.98 -0.19 -22.26
CA THR A 181 14.88 0.67 -21.82
C THR A 181 13.56 -0.05 -22.07
N THR A 182 12.73 -0.16 -21.03
CA THR A 182 11.40 -0.78 -21.09
C THR A 182 10.38 0.17 -20.48
N ASP A 183 9.21 0.28 -21.10
CA ASP A 183 8.08 1.01 -20.52
C ASP A 183 7.47 0.19 -19.38
N CYS A 184 6.88 0.87 -18.40
CA CYS A 184 6.09 0.23 -17.35
C CYS A 184 4.70 -0.10 -17.91
N GLU A 185 4.40 -1.39 -18.08
CA GLU A 185 3.10 -1.85 -18.57
C GLU A 185 2.03 -1.75 -17.47
N LEU A 186 0.77 -1.57 -17.90
CA LEU A 186 -0.39 -1.62 -17.01
C LEU A 186 -0.46 -3.00 -16.33
N ALA A 187 -0.74 -3.02 -15.03
CA ALA A 187 -0.96 -4.27 -14.32
C ALA A 187 -2.31 -4.91 -14.69
N ASP A 188 -2.41 -6.25 -14.62
CA ASP A 188 -3.69 -6.95 -14.77
C ASP A 188 -4.62 -6.78 -13.56
N VAL A 189 -4.05 -6.39 -12.40
CA VAL A 189 -4.78 -6.30 -11.13
C VAL A 189 -4.62 -4.91 -10.52
N ALA A 190 -5.74 -4.34 -10.08
CA ALA A 190 -5.77 -3.07 -9.36
C ALA A 190 -6.24 -3.23 -7.91
N ILE A 191 -5.67 -2.41 -7.01
CA ILE A 191 -6.19 -2.19 -5.66
C ILE A 191 -6.59 -0.72 -5.53
N LEU A 192 -7.84 -0.45 -5.12
CA LEU A 192 -8.25 0.90 -4.75
C LEU A 192 -7.68 1.28 -3.38
N PHE A 193 -6.97 2.40 -3.33
CA PHE A 193 -6.50 3.04 -2.10
C PHE A 193 -7.06 4.46 -1.98
N ASP A 194 -7.56 4.80 -0.81
CA ASP A 194 -8.17 6.09 -0.54
C ASP A 194 -7.77 6.62 0.84
N TYR A 195 -7.18 7.81 0.87
CA TYR A 195 -6.80 8.47 2.13
C TYR A 195 -8.04 8.87 2.94
N ASP A 196 -9.17 9.15 2.29
CA ASP A 196 -10.40 9.47 3.02
C ASP A 196 -11.02 8.25 3.73
N ALA A 197 -10.91 7.07 3.12
CA ALA A 197 -11.16 5.81 3.79
C ALA A 197 -10.23 5.63 5.00
N ASP A 198 -8.92 5.85 4.87
CA ASP A 198 -7.99 5.78 6.00
C ASP A 198 -8.43 6.69 7.18
N PHE A 199 -8.78 7.94 6.89
CA PHE A 199 -9.33 8.88 7.89
C PHE A 199 -10.61 8.34 8.54
N SER A 200 -11.49 7.73 7.75
CA SER A 200 -12.78 7.20 8.20
C SER A 200 -12.58 5.99 9.13
N TRP A 201 -11.68 5.08 8.77
CA TRP A 201 -11.29 3.94 9.59
C TRP A 201 -10.70 4.40 10.93
N ALA A 202 -9.77 5.35 10.90
CA ALA A 202 -9.15 5.92 12.10
C ALA A 202 -10.19 6.63 13.00
N ALA A 203 -11.13 7.38 12.42
CA ALA A 203 -12.16 8.09 13.17
C ALA A 203 -13.15 7.15 13.86
N LEU A 204 -13.51 6.03 13.22
CA LEU A 204 -14.44 5.06 13.80
C LEU A 204 -13.77 4.09 14.79
N ASN A 205 -12.47 3.83 14.63
CA ASN A 205 -11.65 2.98 15.52
C ASN A 205 -12.37 1.68 15.94
N HIS A 206 -13.02 1.05 14.97
CA HIS A 206 -13.97 -0.05 15.16
C HIS A 206 -13.31 -1.43 15.05
N VAL A 207 -12.04 -1.49 14.67
CA VAL A 207 -11.21 -2.70 14.64
C VAL A 207 -10.04 -2.49 15.58
N LYS A 208 -9.98 -3.29 16.64
CA LYS A 208 -8.83 -3.25 17.55
C LYS A 208 -7.63 -3.92 16.88
N ASP A 209 -6.46 -3.29 17.01
CA ASP A 209 -5.19 -3.78 16.47
C ASP A 209 -5.25 -4.02 14.95
N GLY A 210 -6.01 -3.20 14.20
CA GLY A 210 -6.05 -3.25 12.75
C GLY A 210 -6.49 -1.91 12.18
N ASP A 211 -5.97 -1.55 11.01
CA ASP A 211 -6.32 -0.32 10.31
C ASP A 211 -6.50 -0.56 8.81
N TYR A 212 -6.84 0.53 8.10
CA TYR A 212 -7.09 0.51 6.67
C TYR A 212 -5.81 0.20 5.88
N PHE A 213 -4.68 0.80 6.24
CA PHE A 213 -3.40 0.51 5.58
C PHE A 213 -3.05 -0.98 5.68
N GLU A 214 -3.16 -1.59 6.86
CA GLU A 214 -2.87 -3.03 7.05
C GLU A 214 -3.79 -3.90 6.21
N LEU A 215 -5.07 -3.56 6.13
CA LEU A 215 -6.03 -4.27 5.28
C LEU A 215 -5.62 -4.23 3.80
N ILE A 216 -5.25 -3.05 3.29
CA ILE A 216 -4.76 -2.88 1.92
C ILE A 216 -3.46 -3.67 1.73
N PHE A 217 -2.53 -3.53 2.66
CA PHE A 217 -1.21 -4.13 2.59
C PHE A 217 -1.28 -5.66 2.64
N ASP A 218 -2.22 -6.25 3.38
CA ASP A 218 -2.48 -7.69 3.39
C ASP A 218 -2.90 -8.22 2.02
N HIS A 219 -3.79 -7.51 1.32
CA HIS A 219 -4.18 -7.85 -0.05
C HIS A 219 -2.99 -7.71 -1.01
N TYR A 220 -2.22 -6.63 -0.87
CA TYR A 220 -1.01 -6.41 -1.67
C TYR A 220 0.00 -7.55 -1.52
N ARG A 221 0.33 -7.96 -0.28
CA ARG A 221 1.23 -9.09 0.02
C ARG A 221 0.72 -10.42 -0.51
N ALA A 222 -0.59 -10.64 -0.46
CA ALA A 222 -1.20 -11.86 -1.01
C ALA A 222 -0.95 -11.96 -2.53
N LEU A 223 -1.17 -10.88 -3.26
CA LEU A 223 -0.95 -10.81 -4.71
C LEU A 223 0.54 -10.87 -5.08
N ARG A 224 1.41 -10.16 -4.36
CA ARG A 224 2.86 -10.19 -4.60
C ARG A 224 3.45 -11.59 -4.49
N ARG A 225 2.98 -12.40 -3.54
CA ARG A 225 3.40 -13.81 -3.42
C ARG A 225 2.91 -14.71 -4.55
N LEU A 226 1.87 -14.30 -5.26
CA LEU A 226 1.42 -14.96 -6.49
C LEU A 226 2.23 -14.51 -7.72
N GLY A 227 3.18 -13.56 -7.56
CA GLY A 227 3.97 -13.02 -8.66
C GLY A 227 3.20 -12.04 -9.55
N ILE A 228 2.13 -11.44 -9.02
CA ILE A 228 1.25 -10.54 -9.77
C ILE A 228 1.78 -9.10 -9.66
N ASN A 229 1.86 -8.40 -10.81
CA ASN A 229 2.04 -6.95 -10.86
C ASN A 229 0.74 -6.25 -10.49
N ILE A 230 0.82 -5.16 -9.73
CA ILE A 230 -0.33 -4.51 -9.12
C ILE A 230 -0.27 -3.01 -9.40
N ASP A 231 -1.39 -2.43 -9.80
CA ASP A 231 -1.57 -0.98 -9.78
C ASP A 231 -2.38 -0.58 -8.54
N ILE A 232 -1.91 0.45 -7.85
CA ILE A 232 -2.69 1.12 -6.80
C ILE A 232 -3.41 2.30 -7.46
N LEU A 233 -4.72 2.39 -7.30
CA LEU A 233 -5.55 3.41 -7.96
C LEU A 233 -6.29 4.26 -6.91
N PRO A 234 -6.44 5.57 -7.14
CA PRO A 234 -7.24 6.42 -6.26
C PRO A 234 -8.74 6.14 -6.41
N ALA A 235 -9.53 6.47 -5.40
CA ALA A 235 -11.00 6.43 -5.48
C ALA A 235 -11.60 7.39 -6.54
N SER A 236 -10.81 8.34 -7.06
CA SER A 236 -11.21 9.20 -8.19
C SER A 236 -11.09 8.51 -9.56
N HIS A 237 -10.50 7.32 -9.64
CA HIS A 237 -10.37 6.58 -10.89
C HIS A 237 -11.73 6.11 -11.42
N ARG A 238 -11.94 6.17 -12.74
CA ARG A 238 -13.23 5.80 -13.38
C ARG A 238 -13.09 4.86 -14.58
N ASN A 239 -11.89 4.73 -15.15
CA ASN A 239 -11.67 3.88 -16.32
C ASN A 239 -11.01 2.57 -15.93
N PHE A 240 -11.82 1.56 -15.68
CA PHE A 240 -11.35 0.23 -15.27
C PHE A 240 -11.11 -0.73 -16.45
N ALA A 241 -11.17 -0.24 -17.69
CA ALA A 241 -10.90 -1.07 -18.85
C ALA A 241 -9.50 -1.70 -18.77
N ASN A 242 -9.39 -2.96 -19.19
CA ASN A 242 -8.17 -3.77 -19.23
C ASN A 242 -7.69 -4.36 -17.89
N TYR A 243 -8.29 -4.00 -16.75
CA TYR A 243 -8.05 -4.75 -15.52
C TYR A 243 -8.84 -6.06 -15.52
N GLN A 244 -8.17 -7.16 -15.21
CA GLN A 244 -8.80 -8.47 -15.05
C GLN A 244 -9.40 -8.64 -13.65
N CYS A 245 -8.84 -7.98 -12.65
CA CYS A 245 -9.30 -8.00 -11.26
C CYS A 245 -9.14 -6.63 -10.61
N ILE A 246 -10.15 -6.21 -9.84
CA ILE A 246 -10.16 -4.96 -9.09
C ILE A 246 -10.55 -5.27 -7.65
N ILE A 247 -9.70 -4.88 -6.72
CA ILE A 247 -9.87 -5.14 -5.30
C ILE A 247 -10.18 -3.81 -4.62
N VAL A 248 -11.23 -3.82 -3.80
CA VAL A 248 -11.73 -2.67 -3.03
C VAL A 248 -11.81 -3.08 -1.56
N PRO A 249 -10.67 -3.13 -0.81
CA PRO A 249 -10.63 -3.81 0.48
C PRO A 249 -11.47 -3.17 1.59
N GLY A 250 -11.55 -1.85 1.66
CA GLY A 250 -12.18 -1.17 2.80
C GLY A 250 -12.65 0.25 2.50
N LEU A 251 -13.03 0.50 1.25
CA LEU A 251 -13.44 1.82 0.78
C LEU A 251 -14.81 2.16 1.35
N MET A 252 -14.84 2.82 2.52
CA MET A 252 -16.08 3.01 3.31
C MET A 252 -17.15 3.80 2.58
N HIS A 253 -16.75 4.76 1.75
CA HIS A 253 -17.65 5.56 0.93
C HIS A 253 -17.26 5.43 -0.54
N MET A 254 -18.25 5.16 -1.39
CA MET A 254 -18.10 5.28 -2.84
C MET A 254 -19.23 6.19 -3.33
N ASP A 255 -18.92 7.14 -4.19
CA ASP A 255 -19.95 7.90 -4.89
C ASP A 255 -20.65 7.02 -5.95
N ALA A 256 -21.80 7.50 -6.44
CA ALA A 256 -22.62 6.77 -7.40
C ALA A 256 -21.87 6.51 -8.72
N ASP A 257 -21.00 7.43 -9.13
CA ASP A 257 -20.25 7.32 -10.37
C ASP A 257 -19.18 6.22 -10.28
N LEU A 258 -18.41 6.17 -9.18
CA LEU A 258 -17.42 5.11 -8.93
C LEU A 258 -18.11 3.75 -8.83
N LEU A 259 -19.20 3.66 -8.08
CA LEU A 259 -19.95 2.41 -7.94
C LEU A 259 -20.43 1.92 -9.31
N SER A 260 -21.01 2.81 -10.12
CA SER A 260 -21.47 2.48 -11.47
C SER A 260 -20.32 2.05 -12.39
N CYS A 261 -19.16 2.72 -12.33
CA CYS A 261 -17.99 2.32 -13.12
C CYS A 261 -17.46 0.94 -12.73
N LEU A 262 -17.43 0.61 -11.44
CA LEU A 262 -17.01 -0.71 -10.96
C LEU A 262 -18.00 -1.80 -11.40
N GLU A 263 -19.29 -1.59 -11.15
CA GLU A 263 -20.34 -2.58 -11.47
C GLU A 263 -20.50 -2.85 -12.97
N ASN A 264 -20.11 -1.91 -13.83
CA ASN A 264 -20.10 -2.07 -15.29
C ASN A 264 -18.76 -2.60 -15.84
N SER A 265 -17.79 -2.89 -14.98
CA SER A 265 -16.51 -3.49 -15.40
C SER A 265 -16.67 -4.98 -15.71
N ASP A 266 -15.91 -5.47 -16.70
CA ASP A 266 -15.80 -6.91 -16.99
C ASP A 266 -14.83 -7.63 -16.03
N ALA A 267 -14.16 -6.89 -15.13
CA ALA A 267 -13.21 -7.43 -14.17
C ALA A 267 -13.89 -8.31 -13.10
N LEU A 268 -13.09 -9.19 -12.49
CA LEU A 268 -13.42 -9.76 -11.18
C LEU A 268 -13.33 -8.66 -10.12
N LEU A 269 -14.44 -8.37 -9.43
CA LEU A 269 -14.52 -7.39 -8.35
C LEU A 269 -14.43 -8.11 -7.00
N ILE A 270 -13.47 -7.70 -6.17
CA ILE A 270 -13.32 -8.22 -4.80
C ILE A 270 -13.47 -7.07 -3.83
N TYR A 271 -14.64 -6.97 -3.21
CA TYR A 271 -14.91 -6.02 -2.14
C TYR A 271 -14.53 -6.64 -0.79
N GLY A 272 -13.83 -5.89 0.05
CA GLY A 272 -13.48 -6.32 1.40
C GLY A 272 -14.37 -5.68 2.49
N PRO A 273 -14.06 -5.93 3.77
CA PRO A 273 -14.88 -5.51 4.89
C PRO A 273 -15.08 -3.99 4.94
N ALA A 274 -16.25 -3.56 5.43
CA ALA A 274 -16.68 -2.16 5.54
C ALA A 274 -16.78 -1.39 4.22
N THR A 275 -16.65 -2.03 3.07
CA THR A 275 -16.79 -1.38 1.76
C THR A 275 -18.21 -0.87 1.53
N HIS A 276 -18.32 0.37 1.04
CA HIS A 276 -19.58 1.12 0.85
C HIS A 276 -20.49 1.16 2.10
N SER A 277 -19.89 1.04 3.29
CA SER A 277 -20.64 0.99 4.54
C SER A 277 -21.07 2.33 5.09
N ARG A 278 -20.55 3.43 4.53
CA ARG A 278 -20.80 4.79 4.99
C ARG A 278 -21.15 5.74 3.84
N THR A 279 -22.00 6.72 4.17
CA THR A 279 -22.19 7.93 3.37
C THR A 279 -20.97 8.85 3.47
N GLU A 280 -20.87 9.86 2.60
CA GLU A 280 -19.84 10.92 2.64
C GLU A 280 -19.68 11.57 4.03
N THR A 281 -20.76 11.68 4.81
CA THR A 281 -20.78 12.27 6.16
C THR A 281 -20.70 11.24 7.29
N LEU A 282 -20.11 10.06 7.06
CA LEU A 282 -19.91 8.97 8.04
C LEU A 282 -21.18 8.42 8.70
N ARG A 283 -22.33 8.48 8.03
CA ARG A 283 -23.55 7.78 8.45
C ARG A 283 -23.57 6.37 7.88
N ILE A 284 -24.21 5.42 8.57
CA ILE A 284 -24.48 4.10 8.01
C ILE A 284 -25.32 4.26 6.74
N SER A 285 -24.93 3.57 5.67
CA SER A 285 -25.66 3.60 4.39
C SER A 285 -27.09 3.08 4.54
N HIS A 286 -28.00 3.65 3.73
CA HIS A 286 -29.37 3.17 3.56
C HIS A 286 -29.67 3.04 2.05
N PRO A 287 -29.99 1.84 1.53
CA PRO A 287 -30.06 0.52 2.19
C PRO A 287 -28.78 0.12 2.94
N LEU A 288 -28.89 -0.86 3.85
CA LEU A 288 -27.77 -1.29 4.69
C LEU A 288 -26.55 -1.74 3.84
N PRO A 289 -25.32 -1.61 4.37
CA PRO A 289 -24.11 -2.00 3.65
C PRO A 289 -24.12 -3.46 3.16
N PRO A 290 -23.38 -3.80 2.10
CA PRO A 290 -22.58 -2.90 1.27
C PRO A 290 -23.40 -2.23 0.16
N ASN A 291 -24.72 -2.45 0.09
CA ASN A 291 -25.62 -1.82 -0.89
C ASN A 291 -25.07 -1.84 -2.34
N LEU A 292 -24.63 -3.02 -2.79
CA LEU A 292 -24.11 -3.25 -4.14
C LEU A 292 -25.24 -3.80 -5.02
N SER A 293 -25.37 -3.32 -6.25
CA SER A 293 -26.47 -3.72 -7.14
C SER A 293 -26.26 -5.12 -7.75
N ASN A 294 -25.00 -5.55 -7.83
CA ASN A 294 -24.58 -6.84 -8.39
C ASN A 294 -24.53 -7.98 -7.35
N LEU A 295 -24.74 -7.71 -6.07
CA LEU A 295 -24.64 -8.68 -4.99
C LEU A 295 -25.79 -8.53 -3.97
N ASP A 296 -26.67 -9.53 -3.90
CA ASP A 296 -27.69 -9.58 -2.84
C ASP A 296 -27.08 -10.05 -1.51
N VAL A 297 -26.46 -9.10 -0.82
CA VAL A 297 -25.86 -9.26 0.51
C VAL A 297 -26.10 -8.00 1.35
N THR A 298 -26.32 -8.21 2.64
CA THR A 298 -26.49 -7.20 3.67
C THR A 298 -25.59 -7.53 4.85
N VAL A 299 -24.83 -6.56 5.32
CA VAL A 299 -24.09 -6.61 6.58
C VAL A 299 -25.06 -6.30 7.70
N ALA A 300 -25.55 -7.35 8.37
CA ALA A 300 -26.54 -7.22 9.43
C ALA A 300 -25.94 -6.71 10.75
N ARG A 301 -24.69 -7.11 11.04
CA ARG A 301 -23.94 -6.71 12.24
C ARG A 301 -22.45 -6.98 12.07
N ILE A 302 -21.67 -6.34 12.92
CA ILE A 302 -20.22 -6.53 13.02
C ILE A 302 -19.92 -7.35 14.28
N ASP A 303 -19.01 -8.31 14.15
CA ASP A 303 -18.46 -9.13 15.21
C ASP A 303 -16.94 -8.95 15.27
N THR A 304 -16.46 -8.33 16.33
CA THR A 304 -15.03 -8.09 16.56
C THR A 304 -14.49 -9.06 17.61
N THR A 305 -13.61 -9.95 17.18
CA THR A 305 -13.00 -10.96 18.08
C THR A 305 -11.67 -10.49 18.63
N ARG A 306 -11.26 -11.08 19.76
CA ARG A 306 -9.90 -10.89 20.28
C ARG A 306 -8.89 -11.54 19.34
N GLY A 307 -7.69 -10.96 19.22
CA GLY A 307 -6.63 -11.53 18.38
C GLY A 307 -6.16 -12.93 18.77
N ASP A 308 -6.37 -13.33 20.03
CA ASP A 308 -6.11 -14.69 20.55
C ASP A 308 -7.29 -15.65 20.38
N MET A 309 -8.42 -15.18 19.83
CA MET A 309 -9.61 -15.99 19.50
C MET A 309 -9.99 -15.80 18.03
N PRO A 310 -9.12 -16.22 17.09
CA PRO A 310 -9.43 -16.18 15.67
C PRO A 310 -10.60 -17.13 15.34
N ILE A 311 -11.38 -16.80 14.32
CA ILE A 311 -12.53 -17.61 13.87
C ILE A 311 -12.04 -18.60 12.80
N PRO A 312 -12.10 -19.91 13.04
CA PRO A 312 -11.64 -20.90 12.06
C PRO A 312 -12.53 -20.94 10.81
N LEU A 313 -11.88 -20.98 9.65
CA LEU A 313 -12.54 -21.08 8.34
C LEU A 313 -12.72 -22.53 7.90
N SER A 314 -13.69 -22.78 7.01
CA SER A 314 -14.00 -24.12 6.50
C SER A 314 -12.95 -24.72 5.58
N ASN A 315 -12.11 -23.90 4.94
CA ASN A 315 -11.02 -24.32 4.06
C ASN A 315 -9.62 -24.26 4.73
N GLY A 316 -9.58 -24.08 6.05
CA GLY A 316 -8.35 -23.82 6.79
C GLY A 316 -7.98 -22.34 6.84
N GLY A 317 -7.20 -21.96 7.84
CA GLY A 317 -6.94 -20.55 8.16
C GLY A 317 -8.03 -19.94 9.05
N HIS A 318 -7.98 -18.62 9.20
CA HIS A 318 -8.81 -17.91 10.16
C HIS A 318 -9.27 -16.55 9.67
N ALA A 319 -10.46 -16.13 10.11
CA ALA A 319 -10.81 -14.72 10.18
C ALA A 319 -10.28 -14.12 11.50
N LEU A 320 -9.74 -12.91 11.42
CA LEU A 320 -9.04 -12.22 12.51
C LEU A 320 -9.75 -10.92 12.85
N ARG A 321 -9.86 -10.55 14.13
CA ARG A 321 -10.16 -9.19 14.66
C ARG A 321 -11.53 -8.58 14.29
N TYR A 322 -12.04 -8.81 13.09
CA TYR A 322 -13.24 -8.21 12.50
C TYR A 322 -13.88 -9.18 11.51
N ARG A 323 -15.18 -9.41 11.69
CA ARG A 323 -16.05 -10.16 10.79
C ARG A 323 -17.41 -9.47 10.71
N GLU A 324 -17.98 -9.42 9.52
CA GLU A 324 -19.35 -9.02 9.26
C GLU A 324 -20.25 -10.25 9.18
N VAL A 325 -21.42 -10.16 9.79
CA VAL A 325 -22.47 -11.17 9.61
C VAL A 325 -23.27 -10.80 8.38
N LEU A 326 -23.16 -11.65 7.36
CA LEU A 326 -23.76 -11.47 6.05
C LEU A 326 -25.12 -12.17 5.97
N GLU A 327 -26.14 -11.45 5.50
CA GLU A 327 -27.48 -11.94 5.19
C GLU A 327 -27.80 -11.65 3.73
N GLY A 328 -28.55 -12.52 3.03
CA GLY A 328 -28.88 -12.34 1.62
C GLY A 328 -28.92 -13.67 0.86
N THR A 329 -29.07 -13.59 -0.47
CA THR A 329 -29.13 -14.77 -1.35
C THR A 329 -27.87 -15.00 -2.19
N ALA A 330 -26.86 -14.11 -2.12
CA ALA A 330 -25.56 -14.33 -2.75
C ALA A 330 -24.92 -15.65 -2.29
N THR A 331 -24.22 -16.35 -3.19
CA THR A 331 -23.72 -17.71 -2.93
C THR A 331 -22.51 -17.67 -2.00
N PRO A 332 -22.53 -18.33 -0.83
CA PRO A 332 -21.34 -18.42 0.01
C PRO A 332 -20.24 -19.22 -0.68
N ILE A 333 -19.03 -18.63 -0.76
CA ILE A 333 -17.83 -19.28 -1.31
C ILE A 333 -16.76 -19.54 -0.25
N LEU A 334 -16.91 -18.91 0.92
CA LEU A 334 -16.12 -19.18 2.11
C LEU A 334 -17.01 -19.07 3.34
N THR A 335 -16.89 -20.02 4.26
CA THR A 335 -17.66 -20.03 5.51
C THR A 335 -16.75 -20.23 6.72
N ASP A 336 -17.26 -19.94 7.90
CA ASP A 336 -16.69 -20.47 9.14
C ASP A 336 -17.07 -21.95 9.34
N GLN A 337 -16.54 -22.56 10.40
CA GLN A 337 -16.86 -23.95 10.77
C GLN A 337 -18.31 -24.19 11.20
N GLN A 338 -19.07 -23.13 11.50
CA GLN A 338 -20.49 -23.21 11.89
C GLN A 338 -21.43 -22.98 10.69
N GLY A 339 -20.87 -22.76 9.49
CA GLY A 339 -21.63 -22.50 8.27
C GLY A 339 -22.02 -21.03 8.06
N GLY A 340 -21.52 -20.12 8.89
CA GLY A 340 -21.70 -18.68 8.68
C GLY A 340 -20.88 -18.20 7.48
N ALA A 341 -21.49 -17.42 6.58
CA ALA A 341 -20.81 -16.89 5.40
C ALA A 341 -19.72 -15.88 5.80
N ILE A 342 -18.54 -16.04 5.20
CA ILE A 342 -17.37 -15.15 5.35
C ILE A 342 -17.12 -14.40 4.03
N ALA A 343 -17.25 -15.10 2.91
CA ALA A 343 -17.27 -14.48 1.60
C ALA A 343 -18.43 -15.03 0.76
N VAL A 344 -19.08 -14.14 0.01
CA VAL A 344 -20.19 -14.46 -0.88
C VAL A 344 -19.89 -13.97 -2.30
N GLN A 345 -20.49 -14.61 -3.29
CA GLN A 345 -20.26 -14.31 -4.70
C GLN A 345 -21.57 -14.28 -5.50
N ASN A 346 -21.60 -13.44 -6.52
CA ASN A 346 -22.53 -13.47 -7.63
C ASN A 346 -21.79 -13.06 -8.91
N GLY A 347 -21.76 -13.94 -9.92
CA GLY A 347 -21.02 -13.70 -11.15
C GLY A 347 -19.54 -13.37 -10.89
N SER A 348 -19.07 -12.26 -11.44
CA SER A 348 -17.70 -11.74 -11.26
C SER A 348 -17.53 -10.85 -10.02
N SER A 349 -18.47 -10.85 -9.07
CA SER A 349 -18.41 -9.99 -7.88
C SER A 349 -18.36 -10.82 -6.61
N VAL A 350 -17.39 -10.51 -5.75
CA VAL A 350 -17.13 -11.17 -4.47
C VAL A 350 -17.16 -10.12 -3.36
N TYR A 351 -17.87 -10.42 -2.27
CA TYR A 351 -17.80 -9.65 -1.04
C TYR A 351 -17.18 -10.49 0.07
N LEU A 352 -16.07 -10.02 0.62
CA LEU A 352 -15.34 -10.62 1.74
C LEU A 352 -15.61 -9.80 3.00
N GLY A 353 -16.38 -10.38 3.93
CA GLY A 353 -16.82 -9.70 5.15
C GLY A 353 -15.84 -9.78 6.31
N ALA A 354 -14.57 -10.14 6.13
CA ALA A 354 -13.65 -10.33 7.26
C ALA A 354 -12.19 -10.02 6.90
N TYR A 355 -11.40 -9.67 7.93
CA TYR A 355 -9.95 -9.75 7.83
C TYR A 355 -9.53 -11.21 7.83
N LEU A 356 -8.81 -11.64 6.80
CA LEU A 356 -8.33 -13.01 6.71
C LEU A 356 -6.88 -13.08 7.20
N GLN A 357 -6.56 -14.17 7.89
CA GLN A 357 -5.19 -14.47 8.23
C GLN A 357 -4.38 -14.63 6.95
N ASP A 358 -3.23 -13.96 6.93
CA ASP A 358 -2.17 -14.22 5.99
C ASP A 358 -1.63 -15.66 6.20
N VAL A 359 -2.19 -16.64 5.48
CA VAL A 359 -1.69 -18.01 5.46
C VAL A 359 -0.65 -18.14 4.34
N PRO A 360 0.57 -18.61 4.61
CA PRO A 360 1.52 -18.93 3.55
C PRO A 360 0.90 -19.98 2.62
N LEU A 361 0.73 -19.63 1.33
CA LEU A 361 0.49 -20.61 0.27
C LEU A 361 1.73 -21.50 0.16
N GLY A 362 1.80 -22.55 0.97
CA GLY A 362 3.03 -23.34 1.08
C GLY A 362 3.10 -24.42 2.15
N VAL A 363 2.08 -24.59 3.00
CA VAL A 363 1.93 -25.85 3.75
C VAL A 363 0.66 -26.51 3.25
N LYS A 364 0.81 -27.33 2.20
CA LYS A 364 -0.07 -28.47 2.02
C LYS A 364 -0.01 -29.28 3.32
N GLN A 365 -0.96 -29.07 4.24
CA GLN A 365 -1.39 -30.19 5.05
C GLN A 365 -1.97 -31.18 4.04
N ALA A 366 -1.23 -32.26 3.87
CA ALA A 366 -1.71 -33.41 3.14
C ALA A 366 -3.11 -33.79 3.65
N VAL A 367 -3.91 -34.33 2.71
CA VAL A 367 -5.01 -35.30 2.87
C VAL A 367 -6.35 -34.78 2.30
N PRO A 368 -7.04 -35.60 1.48
CA PRO A 368 -6.75 -36.01 0.11
C PRO A 368 -7.49 -35.17 -0.95
#